data_AF-A0A954KPT6-F1
#
_entry.id   AF-A0A954KPT6-F1
#
_cell.length_a   1.000
_cell.length_b   1.000
_cell.length_c   1.000
_cell.angle_alpha   90.00
_cell.angle_beta   90.00
_cell.angle_gamma   90.00
#
_symmetry.space_group_name_H-M   'P 1'
#
loop_
_entity.id
_entity.type
_entity.pdbx_description
1 polymer ?
#
loop_
_entity_poly.entity_id
_entity_poly.type
_entity_poly.pdbx_seq_one_letter_code
_entity_poly.pdbx_strand_id
1 'polypeptide(L)'
;ALGNMYASQLFDSAGRTLGNLDGLFRQGDFVPLLDWLRQNVHQHGQRYSAGDLIQRVSGRPLSDEPLVRHLRNRFGTLYGV
;
A
#
# COMPACT_ATOMS: atom_id res chain seq x y z
N ALA A 1 0.92 -14.96 -4.10
CA ALA A 1 0.15 -14.03 -4.94
C ALA A 1 -0.56 -12.95 -4.11
N LEU A 2 -1.43 -13.34 -3.16
CA LEU A 2 -2.23 -12.39 -2.36
C LEU A 2 -1.43 -11.30 -1.64
N GLY A 3 -0.27 -11.62 -1.06
CA GLY A 3 0.58 -10.64 -0.38
C GLY A 3 0.95 -9.43 -1.23
N ASN A 4 1.21 -9.62 -2.54
CA ASN A 4 1.54 -8.52 -3.45
C ASN A 4 0.33 -7.61 -3.71
N MET A 5 -0.88 -8.17 -3.74
CA MET A 5 -2.12 -7.40 -3.89
C MET A 5 -2.36 -6.55 -2.65
N TYR A 6 -2.29 -7.15 -1.46
CA TYR A 6 -2.43 -6.42 -0.20
C TYR A 6 -1.38 -5.32 -0.06
N ALA A 7 -0.10 -5.62 -0.33
CA ALA A 7 0.97 -4.64 -0.26
C ALA A 7 0.71 -3.45 -1.21
N SER A 8 0.31 -3.72 -2.45
CA SER A 8 0.05 -2.67 -3.43
C SER A 8 -1.16 -1.81 -3.06
N GLN A 9 -2.24 -2.42 -2.54
CA GLN A 9 -3.44 -1.69 -2.12
C GLN A 9 -3.21 -0.89 -0.83
N LEU A 10 -2.46 -1.42 0.13
CA LEU A 10 -2.06 -0.70 1.34
C LEU A 10 -1.14 0.47 0.99
N PHE A 11 -0.18 0.28 0.08
CA PHE A 11 0.72 1.33 -0.37
C PHE A 11 -0.02 2.46 -1.10
N ASP A 12 -0.95 2.11 -2.00
CA ASP A 12 -1.85 3.08 -2.65
C ASP A 12 -2.68 3.87 -1.63
N SER A 13 -3.18 3.20 -0.58
CA SER A 13 -3.97 3.84 0.49
C SER A 13 -3.11 4.76 1.38
N ALA A 14 -1.91 4.32 1.73
CA ALA A 14 -0.93 5.13 2.46
C ALA A 14 -0.53 6.36 1.65
N GLY A 15 -0.29 6.22 0.33
CA GLY A 15 0.03 7.33 -0.57
C GLY A 15 -1.08 8.38 -0.64
N ARG A 16 -2.35 7.96 -0.67
CA ARG A 16 -3.49 8.90 -0.60
C ARG A 16 -3.57 9.67 0.72
N THR A 17 -3.10 9.07 1.81
CA THR A 17 -3.13 9.69 3.16
C THR A 17 -1.93 10.58 3.42
N LEU A 18 -0.73 10.10 3.08
CA LEU A 18 0.56 10.73 3.42
C LEU A 18 1.11 11.62 2.30
N GLY A 19 0.58 11.51 1.07
CA GLY A 19 1.05 12.28 -0.08
C GLY A 19 2.33 11.71 -0.70
N ASN A 20 3.37 12.53 -0.81
CA ASN A 20 4.58 12.23 -1.59
C ASN A 20 5.55 11.25 -0.88
N LEU A 21 5.19 9.97 -0.86
CA LEU A 21 6.03 8.90 -0.31
C LEU A 21 7.42 8.82 -0.96
N ASP A 22 7.52 9.00 -2.28
CA ASP A 22 8.80 8.97 -2.98
C ASP A 22 9.73 10.12 -2.53
N GLY A 23 9.16 11.27 -2.18
CA GLY A 23 9.90 12.38 -1.58
C GLY A 23 10.51 12.01 -0.23
N LEU A 24 9.71 11.38 0.64
CA LEU A 24 10.15 10.91 1.95
C LEU A 24 11.28 9.87 1.82
N PHE A 25 11.12 8.91 0.91
CA PHE A 25 12.14 7.87 0.69
C PHE A 25 13.46 8.42 0.16
N ARG A 26 13.42 9.42 -0.74
CA ARG A 26 14.64 10.10 -1.21
C ARG A 26 15.41 10.80 -0.08
N GLN A 27 14.70 11.23 0.97
CA GLN A 27 15.28 11.85 2.16
C GLN A 27 15.70 10.83 3.23
N GLY A 28 15.44 9.53 2.99
CA GLY A 28 15.67 8.47 3.97
C GLY A 28 14.65 8.46 5.12
N ASP A 29 13.54 9.19 4.99
CA ASP A 29 12.49 9.20 5.99
C ASP A 29 11.43 8.13 5.68
N PHE A 30 11.39 7.11 6.54
CA PHE A 30 10.42 6.00 6.46
C PHE A 30 9.43 6.01 7.63
N VAL A 31 9.62 6.91 8.60
CA VAL A 31 8.84 6.94 9.84
C VAL A 31 7.36 7.19 9.56
N PRO A 32 6.96 8.13 8.68
CA PRO A 32 5.55 8.38 8.40
C PRO A 32 4.82 7.15 7.87
N LEU A 33 5.45 6.39 6.95
CA LEU A 33 4.84 5.18 6.41
C LEU A 33 4.75 4.08 7.48
N LEU A 34 5.80 3.88 8.26
CA LEU A 34 5.82 2.86 9.31
C LEU A 34 4.75 3.13 10.38
N ASP A 35 4.61 4.38 10.81
CA ASP A 35 3.62 4.77 11.80
C ASP A 35 2.20 4.65 11.26
N TRP A 36 1.98 5.01 10.00
CA TRP A 36 0.70 4.76 9.33
C TRP A 36 0.38 3.25 9.29
N LEU A 37 1.34 2.38 8.96
CA LEU A 37 1.14 0.93 8.97
C LEU A 37 0.90 0.39 10.39
N ARG A 38 1.58 0.93 11.41
CA ARG A 38 1.35 0.55 12.80
C ARG A 38 -0.07 0.86 13.24
N GLN A 39 -0.56 2.06 12.91
CA GLN A 39 -1.89 2.53 13.28
C GLN A 39 -2.99 1.83 12.46
N ASN A 40 -2.79 1.59 11.18
CA ASN A 40 -3.87 1.10 10.33
C ASN A 40 -3.85 -0.43 10.18
N VAL A 41 -2.72 -1.09 10.41
CA VAL A 41 -2.56 -2.54 10.15
C VAL A 41 -2.04 -3.26 11.38
N HIS A 42 -0.82 -2.94 11.84
CA HIS A 42 -0.12 -3.78 12.82
C HIS A 42 -0.81 -3.82 14.18
N GLN A 43 -1.34 -2.69 14.67
CA GLN A 43 -1.98 -2.64 15.99
C GLN A 43 -3.23 -3.52 16.11
N HIS A 44 -3.84 -3.89 14.98
CA HIS A 44 -5.05 -4.71 14.98
C HIS A 44 -4.76 -6.20 15.13
N GLY A 45 -3.55 -6.68 14.82
CA GLY A 45 -3.20 -8.10 14.91
C GLY A 45 -4.23 -8.99 14.20
N GLN A 46 -4.80 -9.96 14.91
CA GLN A 46 -5.84 -10.87 14.40
C GLN A 46 -7.28 -10.40 14.73
N ARG A 47 -7.47 -9.13 15.10
CA ARG A 47 -8.81 -8.60 15.44
C ARG A 47 -9.80 -8.64 14.28
N TYR A 48 -9.30 -8.59 13.05
CA TYR A 48 -10.10 -8.61 11.83
C TYR A 48 -9.60 -9.69 10.88
N SER A 49 -10.51 -10.22 10.05
CA SER A 49 -10.08 -11.02 8.90
C SER A 49 -9.24 -10.14 7.95
N ALA A 50 -8.39 -10.76 7.13
CA ALA A 50 -7.59 -10.02 6.16
C ALA A 50 -8.46 -9.17 5.20
N GLY A 51 -9.61 -9.70 4.78
CA GLY A 51 -10.58 -9.00 3.94
C GLY A 51 -11.22 -7.80 4.64
N ASP A 52 -11.63 -7.97 5.90
CA ASP A 52 -12.21 -6.86 6.67
C ASP A 52 -11.19 -5.77 6.96
N LEU A 53 -9.95 -6.16 7.29
CA LEU A 53 -8.88 -5.22 7.57
C LEU A 53 -8.55 -4.37 6.34
N ILE A 54 -8.40 -4.99 5.16
CA ILE A 54 -8.09 -4.22 3.95
C ILE A 54 -9.25 -3.30 3.56
N GLN A 55 -10.50 -3.74 3.74
CA GLN A 55 -11.66 -2.88 3.47
C GLN A 55 -11.72 -1.68 4.42
N ARG A 56 -11.44 -1.89 5.71
CA ARG A 56 -11.38 -0.80 6.71
C ARG A 56 -10.27 0.21 6.40
N VAL A 57 -9.08 -0.27 6.02
CA VAL A 57 -7.90 0.58 5.81
C VAL A 57 -7.93 1.30 4.46
N SER A 58 -8.36 0.61 3.40
CA SER A 58 -8.32 1.15 2.03
C SER A 58 -9.66 1.71 1.54
N GLY A 59 -10.73 1.53 2.31
CA GLY A 59 -12.09 1.94 1.95
C GLY A 59 -12.77 1.05 0.91
N ARG A 60 -12.11 -0.02 0.43
CA ARG A 60 -12.66 -0.93 -0.59
C ARG A 60 -12.18 -2.37 -0.39
N PRO A 61 -12.92 -3.39 -0.89
CA PRO A 61 -12.46 -4.78 -0.88
C PRO A 61 -11.11 -4.95 -1.58
N LEU A 62 -10.46 -6.09 -1.35
CA LEU A 62 -9.22 -6.44 -2.04
C LEU A 62 -9.42 -6.44 -3.57
N SER A 63 -8.52 -5.77 -4.28
CA SER A 63 -8.52 -5.66 -5.75
C SER A 63 -7.10 -5.83 -6.29
N ASP A 64 -6.99 -6.34 -7.52
CA ASP A 64 -5.73 -6.46 -8.26
C ASP A 64 -5.30 -5.15 -8.91
N GLU A 65 -6.21 -4.17 -9.09
CA GLU A 65 -5.94 -2.91 -9.76
C GLU A 65 -4.68 -2.18 -9.25
N PRO A 66 -4.43 -2.06 -7.92
CA PRO A 66 -3.23 -1.38 -7.43
C PRO A 66 -1.95 -2.12 -7.82
N LEU A 67 -1.99 -3.45 -7.80
CA LEU A 67 -0.84 -4.28 -8.18
C LEU A 67 -0.57 -4.18 -9.68
N VAL A 68 -1.61 -4.30 -10.52
CA VAL A 68 -1.47 -4.15 -11.98
C VAL A 68 -0.91 -2.76 -12.31
N ARG A 69 -1.42 -1.70 -11.66
CA ARG A 69 -0.91 -0.33 -11.84
C ARG A 69 0.55 -0.19 -11.42
N HIS A 70 0.92 -0.72 -10.25
CA HIS A 70 2.30 -0.70 -9.77
C HIS A 70 3.25 -1.39 -10.74
N LEU A 71 2.87 -2.58 -11.23
CA LEU A 71 3.66 -3.33 -12.19
C LEU A 71 3.78 -2.59 -13.53
N ARG A 72 2.67 -2.05 -14.07
CA ARG A 72 2.71 -1.26 -15.31
C ARG A 72 3.60 -0.03 -15.18
N ASN A 73 3.51 0.70 -14.08
CA ASN A 73 4.37 1.86 -13.87
C ASN A 73 5.85 1.45 -13.77
N ARG A 74 6.16 0.39 -13.01
CA ARG A 74 7.54 -0.07 -12.83
C ARG A 74 8.14 -0.62 -14.11
N PHE A 75 7.41 -1.49 -14.81
CA PHE A 75 7.94 -2.22 -15.97
C PHE A 75 7.72 -1.47 -17.28
N GLY A 76 6.64 -0.70 -17.42
CA GLY A 76 6.42 0.15 -18.60
C GLY A 76 7.47 1.25 -18.70
N THR A 77 7.86 1.87 -17.58
CA THR A 77 8.97 2.85 -17.58
C THR A 77 10.32 2.21 -17.89
N LEU A 78 10.56 0.97 -17.46
CA LEU A 78 11.86 0.30 -17.68
C LEU A 78 11.99 -0.33 -19.07
N TYR A 79 10.90 -0.83 -19.65
CA TYR A 79 10.92 -1.64 -20.87
C TYR A 79 10.14 -1.04 -22.05
N GLY A 80 9.51 0.14 -21.87
CA GLY A 80 8.84 0.86 -22.97
C GLY A 80 7.57 0.18 -23.50
N VAL A 81 6.93 -0.66 -22.67
CA VAL A 81 5.67 -1.37 -22.95
C VAL A 81 4.48 -0.73 -22.26
#